data_AF-A0A5B8LGD8-F1
#
_entry.id   AF-A0A5B8LGD8-F1
#
_cell.length_a   1.000
_cell.length_b   1.000
_cell.length_c   1.000
_cell.angle_alpha   90.00
_cell.angle_beta   90.00
_cell.angle_gamma   90.00
#
_symmetry.space_group_name_H-M   'P 1'
#
loop_
_entity.id
_entity.type
_entity.pdbx_description
1 polymer ?
#
loop_
_entity_poly.entity_id
_entity_poly.type
_entity_poly.pdbx_seq_one_letter_code
_entity_poly.pdbx_strand_id
1 'polypeptide(L)'
;MGLHTLDILVLLGVGAAAAFGWLRGFVHEVLSLFAWVIVVFALKLVHAPVTQALTGIVATSTGAAVLAFALIAGAAWFGGRMLAQSIGKRTRSSILGPLDRAMGFGFGALKGLILASLAFLLVVLVTDTAGGGPKQRPDWLTKARTYPLLNATSAYVADVIGKRRTGQAMFGSDGNASDAVENDTAPEPEPKPSPTPTRAKKPAKSKPHSSR
;
A
#
# COMPACT_ATOMS: atom_id res chain seq x y z
N MET A 1 31.50 -4.04 -3.85
CA MET A 1 30.17 -4.62 -3.56
C MET A 1 29.85 -4.37 -2.09
N GLY A 2 29.37 -3.18 -1.73
CA GLY A 2 29.09 -2.81 -0.33
C GLY A 2 27.60 -2.83 -0.01
N LEU A 3 27.25 -3.03 1.27
CA LEU A 3 25.89 -2.78 1.76
C LEU A 3 25.68 -1.27 1.88
N HIS A 4 24.61 -0.75 1.31
CA HIS A 4 24.24 0.65 1.46
C HIS A 4 23.44 0.88 2.75
N THR A 5 23.28 2.14 3.16
CA THR A 5 22.55 2.51 4.39
C THR A 5 21.16 1.89 4.45
N LEU A 6 20.41 1.89 3.34
CA LEU A 6 19.09 1.27 3.29
C LEU A 6 19.16 -0.25 3.55
N ASP A 7 20.16 -0.95 3.00
CA ASP A 7 20.32 -2.39 3.22
C ASP A 7 20.56 -2.70 4.69
N ILE A 8 21.40 -1.91 5.35
CA ILE A 8 21.69 -2.04 6.79
C ILE A 8 20.42 -1.77 7.61
N LEU A 9 19.68 -0.70 7.32
CA LEU A 9 18.44 -0.38 8.03
C LEU A 9 17.39 -1.48 7.89
N VAL A 10 17.23 -2.04 6.68
CA VAL A 10 16.29 -3.13 6.43
C VAL A 10 16.73 -4.39 7.16
N LEU A 11 18.01 -4.78 7.06
CA LEU A 11 18.53 -5.95 7.76
C LEU A 11 18.38 -5.85 9.27
N LEU A 12 18.66 -4.67 9.85
CA LEU A 12 18.45 -4.43 11.28
C LEU A 12 16.97 -4.47 11.65
N GLY A 13 16.10 -3.83 10.86
CA GLY A 13 14.65 -3.81 11.13
C GLY A 13 14.01 -5.19 11.04
N VAL A 14 14.27 -5.92 9.96
CA VAL A 14 13.79 -7.28 9.73
C VAL A 14 14.40 -8.25 10.75
N GLY A 15 15.71 -8.17 10.98
CA GLY A 15 16.41 -9.00 11.96
C GLY A 15 15.91 -8.78 13.38
N ALA A 16 15.70 -7.53 13.79
CA ALA A 16 15.09 -7.21 15.08
C ALA A 16 13.67 -7.76 15.18
N ALA A 17 12.83 -7.57 14.14
CA ALA A 17 11.47 -8.09 14.12
C ALA A 17 11.42 -9.63 14.18
N ALA A 18 12.35 -10.31 13.49
CA ALA A 18 12.50 -11.76 13.54
C ALA A 18 12.95 -12.23 14.93
N ALA A 19 13.92 -11.54 15.56
CA ALA A 19 14.35 -11.81 16.92
C ALA A 19 13.22 -11.60 17.94
N PHE A 20 12.44 -10.51 17.81
CA PHE A 20 11.25 -10.30 18.64
C PHE A 20 10.21 -11.40 18.43
N GLY A 21 10.00 -11.85 17.19
CA GLY A 21 9.12 -12.96 16.85
C GLY A 21 9.58 -14.29 17.47
N TRP A 22 10.88 -14.56 17.48
CA TRP A 22 11.45 -15.72 18.19
C TRP A 22 11.20 -15.67 19.69
N LEU A 23 11.46 -14.50 20.31
CA LEU A 23 11.25 -14.29 21.75
C LEU A 23 9.76 -14.40 22.13
N ARG A 24 8.87 -13.87 21.27
CA ARG A 24 7.41 -13.81 21.48
C ARG A 24 6.63 -15.05 21.00
N GLY A 25 7.17 -15.85 20.10
CA GLY A 25 6.49 -17.01 19.54
C GLY A 25 5.36 -16.65 18.56
N PHE A 26 5.06 -17.55 17.63
CA PHE A 26 4.07 -17.34 16.57
C PHE A 26 2.67 -17.07 17.11
N VAL A 27 2.21 -17.88 18.07
CA VAL A 27 0.84 -17.75 18.62
C VAL A 27 0.62 -16.38 19.23
N HIS A 28 1.59 -15.85 19.95
CA HIS A 28 1.47 -14.52 20.55
C HIS A 28 1.43 -13.44 19.46
N GLU A 29 2.22 -13.59 18.41
CA GLU A 29 2.25 -12.67 17.28
C GLU A 29 0.90 -12.64 16.54
N VAL A 30 0.31 -13.80 16.25
CA VAL A 30 -1.00 -13.92 15.63
C VAL A 30 -2.11 -13.34 16.52
N LEU A 31 -2.11 -13.69 17.81
CA LEU A 31 -3.08 -13.14 18.77
C LEU A 31 -2.96 -11.62 18.92
N SER A 32 -1.75 -11.08 18.79
CA SER A 32 -1.55 -9.62 18.80
C SER A 32 -2.18 -8.95 17.59
N LEU A 33 -2.13 -9.57 16.40
CA LEU A 33 -2.85 -9.07 15.23
C LEU A 33 -4.37 -9.16 15.42
N PHE A 34 -4.86 -10.26 16.00
CA PHE A 34 -6.28 -10.37 16.33
C PHE A 34 -6.74 -9.28 17.31
N ALA A 35 -5.91 -8.88 18.27
CA ALA A 35 -6.24 -7.75 19.15
C ALA A 35 -6.44 -6.44 18.37
N TRP A 36 -5.64 -6.17 17.36
CA TRP A 36 -5.84 -5.02 16.46
C TRP A 36 -7.13 -5.13 15.65
N VAL A 37 -7.45 -6.32 15.15
CA VAL A 37 -8.73 -6.56 14.46
C VAL A 37 -9.90 -6.25 15.40
N ILE A 38 -9.86 -6.74 16.63
CA ILE A 38 -10.88 -6.48 17.65
C ILE A 38 -11.03 -4.97 17.90
N VAL A 39 -9.92 -4.22 18.00
CA VAL A 39 -9.96 -2.75 18.16
C VAL A 39 -10.70 -2.09 16.99
N VAL A 40 -10.38 -2.47 15.74
CA VAL A 40 -11.03 -1.91 14.55
C VAL A 40 -12.53 -2.22 14.54
N PHE A 41 -12.91 -3.47 14.85
CA PHE A 41 -14.32 -3.85 14.93
C PHE A 41 -15.06 -3.14 16.06
N ALA A 42 -14.44 -3.04 17.25
CA ALA A 42 -15.01 -2.31 18.38
C ALA A 42 -15.26 -0.84 18.01
N LEU A 43 -14.27 -0.17 17.42
CA LEU A 43 -14.45 1.20 16.93
C LEU A 43 -15.56 1.28 15.87
N LYS A 44 -15.56 0.38 14.88
CA LYS A 44 -16.58 0.39 13.83
C LYS A 44 -18.00 0.25 14.38
N LEU A 45 -18.20 -0.59 15.40
CA LEU A 45 -19.52 -0.92 15.92
C LEU A 45 -20.01 0.04 17.01
N VAL A 46 -19.13 0.45 17.93
CA VAL A 46 -19.54 1.17 19.14
C VAL A 46 -19.02 2.61 19.23
N HIS A 47 -18.22 3.10 18.28
CA HIS A 47 -17.71 4.48 18.33
C HIS A 47 -18.82 5.54 18.32
N ALA A 48 -19.80 5.41 17.44
CA ALA A 48 -20.91 6.36 17.36
C ALA A 48 -21.77 6.40 18.65
N PRO A 49 -22.30 5.29 19.19
CA PRO A 49 -23.12 5.34 20.40
C PRO A 49 -22.34 5.81 21.63
N VAL A 50 -21.06 5.44 21.77
CA VAL A 50 -20.22 5.92 22.88
C VAL A 50 -19.92 7.41 22.74
N THR A 51 -19.67 7.90 21.53
CA THR A 51 -19.50 9.34 21.28
C THR A 51 -20.75 10.11 21.71
N GLN A 52 -21.94 9.62 21.32
CA GLN A 52 -23.21 10.24 21.68
C GLN A 52 -23.44 10.28 23.20
N ALA A 53 -23.11 9.20 23.90
CA ALA A 53 -23.18 9.15 25.36
C ALA A 53 -22.25 10.17 26.06
N LEU A 54 -21.14 10.54 25.41
CA LEU A 54 -20.15 11.49 25.94
C LEU A 54 -20.42 12.95 25.55
N THR A 55 -21.28 13.22 24.56
CA THR A 55 -21.58 14.58 24.07
C THR A 55 -22.18 15.50 25.14
N GLY A 56 -22.77 14.95 26.22
CA GLY A 56 -23.26 15.72 27.36
C GLY A 56 -22.25 15.92 28.50
N ILE A 57 -21.12 15.20 28.47
CA ILE A 57 -20.07 15.23 29.49
C ILE A 57 -18.89 16.07 29.02
N VAL A 58 -18.60 16.04 27.71
CA VAL A 58 -17.48 16.75 27.10
C VAL A 58 -17.96 18.02 26.40
N ALA A 59 -17.24 19.12 26.58
CA ALA A 59 -17.63 20.45 26.09
C ALA A 59 -17.76 20.56 24.55
N THR A 60 -17.13 19.66 23.78
CA THR A 60 -17.15 19.69 22.32
C THR A 60 -17.47 18.31 21.75
N SER A 61 -18.16 18.28 20.61
CA SER A 61 -18.47 17.06 19.87
C SER A 61 -17.21 16.34 19.39
N THR A 62 -16.21 17.08 18.93
CA THR A 62 -14.89 16.54 18.57
C THR A 62 -14.18 15.94 19.79
N GLY A 63 -14.24 16.61 20.95
CA GLY A 63 -13.69 16.09 22.20
C GLY A 63 -14.36 14.78 22.64
N ALA A 64 -15.69 14.71 22.56
CA ALA A 64 -16.45 13.49 22.84
C ALA A 64 -16.04 12.34 21.91
N ALA A 65 -15.88 12.60 20.61
CA ALA A 65 -15.47 11.60 19.63
C ALA A 65 -14.04 11.08 19.86
N VAL A 66 -13.11 11.97 20.21
CA VAL A 66 -11.72 11.62 20.55
C VAL A 66 -11.67 10.82 21.84
N LEU A 67 -12.43 11.22 22.87
CA LEU A 67 -12.50 10.49 24.14
C LEU A 67 -13.12 9.10 23.93
N ALA A 68 -14.22 9.00 23.17
CA ALA A 68 -14.83 7.72 22.81
C ALA A 68 -13.82 6.80 22.11
N PHE A 69 -13.09 7.34 21.13
CA PHE A 69 -12.04 6.60 20.42
C PHE A 69 -10.98 6.08 21.41
N ALA A 70 -10.45 6.94 22.28
CA ALA A 70 -9.42 6.57 23.24
C ALA A 70 -9.90 5.48 24.21
N LEU A 71 -11.13 5.62 24.74
CA LEU A 71 -11.72 4.64 25.66
C LEU A 71 -11.95 3.29 24.98
N ILE A 72 -12.57 3.28 23.80
CA ILE A 72 -12.86 2.04 23.06
C ILE A 72 -11.56 1.35 22.64
N ALA A 73 -10.66 2.08 21.99
CA ALA A 73 -9.40 1.53 21.52
C ALA A 73 -8.54 1.03 22.68
N GLY A 74 -8.45 1.81 23.77
CA GLY A 74 -7.72 1.45 24.97
C GLY A 74 -8.27 0.18 25.63
N ALA A 75 -9.59 0.13 25.86
CA ALA A 75 -10.24 -1.03 26.48
C ALA A 75 -10.10 -2.30 25.63
N ALA A 76 -10.39 -2.21 24.32
CA ALA A 76 -10.30 -3.33 23.39
C ALA A 76 -8.85 -3.83 23.24
N TRP A 77 -7.89 -2.93 23.10
CA TRP A 77 -6.48 -3.28 22.97
C TRP A 77 -5.94 -3.92 24.24
N PHE A 78 -6.24 -3.34 25.41
CA PHE A 78 -5.79 -3.88 26.69
C PHE A 78 -6.39 -5.26 26.96
N GLY A 79 -7.70 -5.42 26.76
CA GLY A 79 -8.39 -6.72 26.90
C GLY A 79 -7.82 -7.77 25.93
N GLY A 80 -7.67 -7.43 24.65
CA GLY A 80 -7.08 -8.32 23.65
C GLY A 80 -5.64 -8.71 23.98
N ARG A 81 -4.83 -7.77 24.49
CA ARG A 81 -3.44 -8.02 24.90
C ARG A 81 -3.37 -8.96 26.10
N MET A 82 -4.21 -8.78 27.11
CA MET A 82 -4.25 -9.68 28.28
C MET A 82 -4.62 -11.11 27.86
N LEU A 83 -5.59 -11.25 26.96
CA LEU A 83 -5.98 -12.54 26.40
C LEU A 83 -4.83 -13.19 25.62
N ALA A 84 -4.17 -12.42 24.74
CA ALA A 84 -3.02 -12.87 23.96
C ALA A 84 -1.85 -13.35 24.83
N GLN A 85 -1.57 -12.65 25.93
CA GLN A 85 -0.53 -13.03 26.88
C GLN A 85 -0.88 -14.31 27.66
N SER A 86 -2.15 -14.46 28.04
CA SER A 86 -2.62 -15.62 28.80
C SER A 86 -2.58 -16.90 27.97
N ILE A 87 -3.06 -16.84 26.73
CA ILE A 87 -3.04 -17.99 25.80
C ILE A 87 -1.60 -18.32 25.38
N GLY A 88 -0.81 -17.30 25.02
CA GLY A 88 0.57 -17.51 24.58
C GLY A 88 1.47 -18.18 25.63
N LYS A 89 1.23 -17.92 26.93
CA LYS A 89 1.94 -18.62 28.01
C LYS A 89 1.58 -20.12 28.07
N ARG A 90 0.31 -20.47 27.87
CA ARG A 90 -0.18 -21.86 27.92
C ARG A 90 0.30 -22.71 26.75
N THR A 91 0.42 -22.13 25.56
CA THR A 91 0.90 -22.89 24.38
C THR A 91 2.39 -23.25 24.48
N ARG A 92 3.19 -22.39 25.13
CA ARG A 92 4.64 -22.57 25.24
C ARG A 92 5.08 -23.63 26.23
N SER A 93 4.22 -24.07 27.16
CA SER A 93 4.54 -25.15 28.09
C SER A 93 4.40 -26.56 27.48
N SER A 94 4.06 -26.65 26.19
CA SER A 94 3.93 -27.90 25.44
C SER A 94 5.21 -28.24 24.67
N ILE A 95 5.32 -29.50 24.23
CA ILE A 95 6.39 -30.04 23.36
C ILE A 95 6.55 -29.22 22.06
N LEU A 96 5.51 -28.50 21.65
CA LEU A 96 5.49 -27.61 20.48
C LEU A 96 6.23 -26.27 20.68
N GLY A 97 6.73 -25.96 21.88
CA GLY A 97 7.38 -24.70 22.20
C GLY A 97 8.51 -24.28 21.23
N PRO A 98 9.44 -25.16 20.82
CA PRO A 98 10.47 -24.83 19.85
C PRO A 98 9.92 -24.51 18.45
N LEU A 99 8.88 -25.24 18.00
CA LEU A 99 8.24 -25.01 16.71
C LEU A 99 7.51 -23.66 16.69
N ASP A 100 6.81 -23.30 17.76
CA ASP A 100 6.15 -21.99 17.92
C ASP A 100 7.16 -20.82 17.82
N ARG A 101 8.38 -20.99 18.36
CA ARG A 101 9.45 -19.98 18.26
C ARG A 101 10.03 -19.87 16.86
N ALA A 102 10.24 -21.00 16.17
CA ALA A 102 10.74 -21.01 14.79
C ALA A 102 9.73 -20.35 13.84
N MET A 103 8.45 -20.69 13.95
CA MET A 103 7.38 -20.00 13.22
C MET A 103 7.28 -18.54 13.62
N GLY A 104 7.49 -18.22 14.90
CA GLY A 104 7.52 -16.85 15.41
C GLY A 104 8.63 -16.01 14.77
N PHE A 105 9.81 -16.60 14.58
CA PHE A 105 10.91 -15.96 13.85
C PHE A 105 10.54 -15.68 12.40
N GLY A 106 10.00 -16.66 11.67
CA GLY A 106 9.58 -16.50 10.28
C GLY A 106 8.48 -15.44 10.12
N PHE A 107 7.46 -15.50 10.97
CA PHE A 107 6.40 -14.49 11.03
C PHE A 107 6.95 -13.11 11.40
N GLY A 108 7.90 -13.07 12.34
CA GLY A 108 8.64 -11.88 12.76
C GLY A 108 9.40 -11.21 11.62
N ALA A 109 10.13 -12.00 10.84
CA ALA A 109 10.85 -11.53 9.65
C ALA A 109 9.87 -11.00 8.60
N LEU A 110 8.78 -11.72 8.33
CA LEU A 110 7.77 -11.32 7.35
C LEU A 110 7.12 -9.97 7.72
N LYS A 111 6.65 -9.83 8.97
CA LYS A 111 6.09 -8.53 9.41
C LYS A 111 7.14 -7.42 9.43
N GLY A 112 8.38 -7.76 9.78
CA GLY A 112 9.50 -6.82 9.75
C GLY A 112 9.75 -6.29 8.36
N LEU A 113 9.67 -7.17 7.35
CA LEU A 113 9.82 -6.80 5.95
C LEU A 113 8.66 -5.92 5.49
N ILE A 114 7.42 -6.27 5.84
CA ILE A 114 6.23 -5.44 5.55
C ILE A 114 6.40 -4.04 6.16
N LEU A 115 6.79 -3.95 7.44
CA LEU A 115 7.02 -2.67 8.11
C LEU A 115 8.17 -1.87 7.48
N ALA A 116 9.25 -2.55 7.06
CA ALA A 116 10.35 -1.92 6.34
C ALA A 116 9.90 -1.36 4.97
N SER A 117 9.07 -2.10 4.22
CA SER A 117 8.46 -1.62 2.97
C SER A 117 7.55 -0.42 3.19
N LEU A 118 6.72 -0.43 4.24
CA LEU A 118 5.86 0.71 4.58
C LEU A 118 6.69 1.95 4.99
N ALA A 119 7.75 1.75 5.77
CA ALA A 119 8.66 2.83 6.15
C ALA A 119 9.41 3.38 4.92
N PHE A 120 9.86 2.52 4.00
CA PHE A 120 10.45 2.93 2.74
C PHE A 120 9.48 3.74 1.88
N LEU A 121 8.22 3.32 1.79
CA LEU A 121 7.18 4.07 1.08
C LEU A 121 6.99 5.46 1.70
N LEU A 122 6.98 5.55 3.04
CA LEU A 122 6.91 6.84 3.74
C LEU A 122 8.13 7.72 3.41
N VAL A 123 9.35 7.16 3.44
CA VAL A 123 10.58 7.89 3.10
C VAL A 123 10.51 8.41 1.66
N VAL A 124 10.17 7.54 0.70
CA VAL A 124 10.02 7.91 -0.71
C VAL A 124 8.96 8.98 -0.90
N LEU A 125 7.81 8.85 -0.23
CA LEU A 125 6.74 9.83 -0.28
C LEU A 125 7.20 11.20 0.23
N VAL A 126 7.91 11.24 1.35
CA VAL A 126 8.46 12.47 1.92
C VAL A 126 9.52 13.07 1.01
N THR A 127 10.45 12.28 0.48
CA THR A 127 11.50 12.78 -0.41
C THR A 127 10.95 13.26 -1.74
N ASP A 128 9.98 12.55 -2.31
CA ASP A 128 9.38 12.93 -3.60
C ASP A 128 8.50 14.19 -3.43
N THR A 129 7.79 14.34 -2.30
CA THR A 129 6.96 15.51 -2.00
C THR A 129 7.80 16.74 -1.63
N ALA A 130 8.90 16.57 -0.89
CA ALA A 130 9.75 17.67 -0.44
C ALA A 130 10.84 18.07 -1.45
N GLY A 131 11.32 17.13 -2.27
CA GLY A 131 12.52 17.25 -3.11
C GLY A 131 12.27 17.34 -4.62
N GLY A 132 11.03 17.51 -5.09
CA GLY A 132 10.75 17.75 -6.51
C GLY A 132 10.60 16.50 -7.38
N GLY A 133 10.23 15.36 -6.80
CA GLY A 133 9.80 14.16 -7.52
C GLY A 133 10.86 13.06 -7.72
N PRO A 134 10.49 11.97 -8.43
CA PRO A 134 11.25 10.70 -8.44
C PRO A 134 12.68 10.78 -8.99
N LYS A 135 13.02 11.86 -9.69
CA LYS A 135 14.32 12.06 -10.36
C LYS A 135 15.42 12.56 -9.40
N GLN A 136 15.07 13.00 -8.19
CA GLN A 136 16.03 13.53 -7.20
C GLN A 136 16.20 12.60 -5.98
N ARG A 137 16.01 11.29 -6.14
CA ARG A 137 16.16 10.35 -5.02
C ARG A 137 17.64 10.20 -4.62
N PRO A 138 17.98 10.24 -3.32
CA PRO A 138 19.36 10.12 -2.86
C PRO A 138 20.03 8.79 -3.23
N ASP A 139 21.33 8.84 -3.49
CA ASP A 139 22.15 7.69 -3.87
C ASP A 139 22.12 6.53 -2.87
N TRP A 140 22.03 6.81 -1.57
CA TRP A 140 21.96 5.77 -0.52
C TRP A 140 20.67 4.95 -0.58
N LEU A 141 19.65 5.47 -1.26
CA LEU A 141 18.37 4.82 -1.48
C LEU A 141 18.39 4.03 -2.79
N THR A 142 18.77 4.65 -3.90
CA THR A 142 18.70 4.06 -5.25
C THR A 142 19.75 3.00 -5.53
N LYS A 143 20.93 3.08 -4.88
CA LYS A 143 22.02 2.11 -5.06
C LYS A 143 21.91 0.89 -4.16
N ALA A 144 20.98 0.88 -3.21
CA ALA A 144 20.80 -0.21 -2.26
C ALA A 144 20.28 -1.49 -2.92
N ARG A 145 20.75 -2.65 -2.47
CA ARG A 145 20.32 -3.96 -3.02
C ARG A 145 18.87 -4.28 -2.72
N THR A 146 18.36 -3.77 -1.60
CA THR A 146 16.98 -3.96 -1.17
C THR A 146 16.01 -3.05 -1.95
N TYR A 147 16.54 -2.00 -2.62
CA TYR A 147 15.72 -1.02 -3.32
C TYR A 147 14.74 -1.63 -4.34
N PRO A 148 15.13 -2.56 -5.24
CA PRO A 148 14.19 -3.14 -6.21
C PRO A 148 13.01 -3.88 -5.55
N LEU A 149 13.27 -4.62 -4.46
CA LEU A 149 12.24 -5.35 -3.71
C LEU A 149 11.25 -4.39 -3.05
N LEU A 150 11.76 -3.36 -2.36
CA LEU A 150 10.92 -2.36 -1.70
C LEU A 150 10.16 -1.50 -2.70
N ASN A 151 10.79 -1.13 -3.82
CA ASN A 151 10.16 -0.37 -4.88
C ASN A 151 9.02 -1.17 -5.55
N ALA A 152 9.24 -2.44 -5.89
CA ALA A 152 8.21 -3.31 -6.47
C ALA A 152 7.01 -3.50 -5.53
N THR A 153 7.27 -3.79 -4.25
CA THR A 153 6.20 -3.94 -3.24
C THR A 153 5.45 -2.62 -3.02
N SER A 154 6.16 -1.47 -3.00
CA SER A 154 5.52 -0.15 -2.87
C SER A 154 4.65 0.21 -4.08
N ALA A 155 5.09 -0.14 -5.29
CA ALA A 155 4.34 0.12 -6.52
C ALA A 155 3.03 -0.69 -6.55
N TYR A 156 3.06 -1.95 -6.11
CA TYR A 156 1.85 -2.76 -5.97
C TYR A 156 0.86 -2.16 -4.96
N VAL A 157 1.34 -1.73 -3.79
CA VAL A 157 0.50 -1.08 -2.78
C VAL A 157 -0.11 0.22 -3.33
N ALA A 158 0.67 1.03 -4.04
CA ALA A 158 0.21 2.27 -4.65
C ALA A 158 -0.87 2.03 -5.72
N ASP A 159 -0.71 0.99 -6.56
CA ASP A 159 -1.70 0.59 -7.56
C ASP A 159 -3.04 0.18 -6.92
N VAL A 160 -2.98 -0.66 -5.89
CA VAL A 160 -4.18 -1.09 -5.14
C VAL A 160 -4.92 0.11 -4.55
N ILE A 161 -4.19 1.07 -3.96
CA ILE A 161 -4.79 2.29 -3.40
C ILE A 161 -5.36 3.17 -4.51
N GLY A 162 -4.66 3.29 -5.64
CA GLY A 162 -5.12 4.03 -6.82
C GLY A 162 -6.45 3.50 -7.34
N LYS A 163 -6.55 2.18 -7.56
CA LYS A 163 -7.79 1.50 -7.99
C LYS A 163 -8.98 1.79 -7.07
N ARG A 164 -8.74 1.84 -5.75
CA ARG A 164 -9.80 2.20 -4.77
C ARG A 164 -10.24 3.66 -4.88
N ARG A 165 -9.31 4.59 -5.09
CA ARG A 165 -9.64 6.03 -5.24
C ARG A 165 -10.45 6.30 -6.50
N THR A 166 -10.17 5.56 -7.57
CA THR A 166 -10.87 5.68 -8.87
C THR A 166 -12.15 4.84 -8.95
N GLY A 167 -12.52 4.11 -7.88
CA GLY A 167 -13.73 3.30 -7.82
C GLY A 167 -13.72 2.03 -8.70
N GLN A 168 -12.55 1.55 -9.12
CA GLN A 168 -12.41 0.34 -9.92
C GLN A 168 -12.53 -0.92 -9.04
N ALA A 169 -13.22 -1.96 -9.54
CA ALA A 169 -13.39 -3.22 -8.83
C ALA A 169 -12.04 -3.95 -8.65
N MET A 170 -11.75 -4.42 -7.43
CA MET A 170 -10.48 -5.08 -7.05
C MET A 170 -10.24 -6.43 -7.73
N PHE A 171 -11.30 -7.08 -8.17
CA PHE A 171 -11.27 -8.35 -8.89
C PHE A 171 -12.16 -8.19 -10.12
N GLY A 172 -11.59 -7.63 -11.19
CA GLY A 172 -12.16 -7.79 -12.52
C GLY A 172 -11.95 -9.24 -12.93
N SER A 173 -12.99 -9.91 -13.42
CA SER A 173 -12.85 -11.19 -14.09
C SER A 173 -11.92 -11.01 -15.30
N ASP A 174 -10.62 -11.27 -15.12
CA ASP A 174 -9.72 -11.59 -16.23
C ASP A 174 -10.04 -13.03 -16.68
N GLY A 175 -11.30 -13.22 -17.09
CA GLY A 175 -11.79 -14.36 -17.83
C GLY A 175 -12.02 -13.90 -19.26
N ASN A 176 -10.92 -13.65 -19.99
CA ASN A 176 -10.98 -13.70 -21.44
C ASN A 176 -9.67 -14.27 -22.00
N ALA A 177 -9.51 -15.58 -21.78
CA ALA A 177 -8.56 -16.42 -22.49
C ALA A 177 -9.18 -17.03 -23.77
N SER A 178 -10.21 -16.39 -24.35
CA SER A 178 -10.98 -16.95 -25.48
C SER A 178 -11.12 -16.04 -26.71
N ASP A 179 -10.60 -14.82 -26.71
CA ASP A 179 -10.77 -13.90 -27.87
C ASP A 179 -9.49 -13.66 -28.70
N ALA A 180 -8.45 -14.48 -28.54
CA ALA A 180 -7.18 -14.32 -29.29
C ALA A 180 -6.87 -15.45 -30.28
N VAL A 181 -7.76 -16.41 -30.47
CA VAL A 181 -7.59 -17.45 -31.51
C VAL A 181 -8.93 -17.65 -32.19
N GLU A 182 -8.94 -17.52 -33.52
CA GLU A 182 -10.05 -17.88 -34.42
C GLU A 182 -11.03 -16.75 -34.80
N ASN A 183 -10.50 -15.68 -35.39
CA ASN A 183 -11.19 -15.06 -36.53
C ASN A 183 -10.16 -14.67 -37.60
N ASP A 184 -9.60 -15.70 -38.23
CA ASP A 184 -8.67 -15.61 -39.36
C ASP A 184 -9.33 -16.24 -40.59
N THR A 185 -10.55 -15.82 -40.95
CA THR A 185 -11.17 -16.15 -42.25
C THR A 185 -12.32 -15.19 -42.63
N ALA A 186 -12.02 -14.10 -43.34
CA ALA A 186 -12.95 -13.35 -44.22
C ALA A 186 -12.20 -12.24 -45.00
N PRO A 187 -12.68 -11.84 -46.20
CA PRO A 187 -11.84 -11.63 -47.38
C PRO A 187 -11.18 -10.25 -47.50
N GLU A 188 -10.07 -10.25 -48.24
CA GLU A 188 -9.23 -9.11 -48.63
C GLU A 188 -10.04 -7.89 -49.14
N PRO A 189 -9.79 -6.67 -48.61
CA PRO A 189 -10.47 -5.47 -49.10
C PRO A 189 -9.85 -4.96 -50.41
N GLU A 190 -10.68 -4.79 -51.44
CA GLU A 190 -10.33 -4.18 -52.72
C GLU A 190 -9.55 -2.85 -52.60
N PRO A 191 -8.59 -2.57 -53.51
CA PRO A 191 -7.79 -1.35 -53.46
C PRO A 191 -8.59 -0.13 -53.93
N LYS A 192 -8.73 0.88 -53.06
CA LYS A 192 -9.37 2.17 -53.40
C LYS A 192 -8.47 3.01 -54.32
N PRO A 193 -9.03 3.73 -55.33
CA PRO A 193 -8.23 4.50 -56.28
C PRO A 193 -7.65 5.77 -55.65
N SER A 194 -6.36 6.02 -55.92
CA SER A 194 -5.59 7.19 -55.49
C SER A 194 -6.10 8.50 -56.09
N PRO A 195 -6.15 9.62 -55.33
CA PRO A 195 -6.53 10.92 -55.89
C PRO A 195 -5.36 11.62 -56.61
N THR A 196 -5.58 11.97 -57.87
CA THR A 196 -4.74 12.79 -58.76
C THR A 196 -4.50 14.21 -58.20
N PRO A 197 -3.29 14.80 -58.32
CA PRO A 197 -2.99 16.11 -57.75
C PRO A 197 -3.59 17.24 -58.60
N THR A 198 -4.60 17.95 -58.07
CA THR A 198 -5.14 19.17 -58.69
C THR A 198 -4.26 20.37 -58.35
N ARG A 199 -3.62 20.88 -59.40
CA ARG A 199 -2.75 22.07 -59.53
C ARG A 199 -3.31 23.35 -58.90
N ALA A 200 -2.48 24.02 -58.10
CA ALA A 200 -2.72 25.31 -57.45
C ALA A 200 -3.06 26.46 -58.43
N LYS A 201 -4.08 27.26 -58.10
CA LYS A 201 -4.38 28.55 -58.76
C LYS A 201 -3.71 29.70 -57.98
N LYS A 202 -2.92 30.49 -58.73
CA LYS A 202 -2.14 31.67 -58.32
C LYS A 202 -3.06 32.87 -58.01
N PRO A 203 -2.80 33.69 -56.97
CA PRO A 203 -3.65 34.84 -56.64
C PRO A 203 -3.44 36.03 -57.60
N ALA A 204 -4.53 36.73 -57.90
CA ALA A 204 -4.59 37.89 -58.78
C ALA A 204 -4.10 39.17 -58.06
N LYS A 205 -3.29 39.97 -58.76
CA LYS A 205 -2.82 41.30 -58.36
C LYS A 205 -3.96 42.33 -58.50
N SER A 206 -4.26 43.09 -57.45
CA SER A 206 -4.98 44.37 -57.53
C SER A 206 -4.01 45.54 -57.30
N LYS A 207 -4.19 46.60 -58.10
CA LYS A 207 -3.31 47.77 -58.28
C LYS A 207 -3.39 48.77 -57.11
N PRO A 208 -2.36 49.63 -56.91
CA PRO A 208 -2.41 50.75 -55.97
C PRO A 208 -3.10 52.00 -56.57
N HIS A 209 -3.77 52.77 -55.71
CA HIS A 209 -4.35 54.08 -56.04
C HIS A 209 -3.39 55.22 -55.63
N SER A 210 -3.55 56.35 -56.32
CA SER A 210 -2.60 57.41 -56.62
C SER A 210 -2.15 58.31 -55.46
N SER A 211 -0.95 58.89 -55.59
CA SER A 211 -0.58 60.18 -54.99
C SER A 211 0.20 61.00 -56.02
N ARG A 212 -0.51 61.91 -56.68
CA ARG A 212 -0.07 63.23 -57.14
C ARG A 212 -1.32 64.07 -57.36
#